data_AF-A0A654ZGM3-F1
#
_entry.id   AF-A0A654ZGM3-F1
#
_cell.length_a   1.000
_cell.length_b   1.000
_cell.length_c   1.000
_cell.angle_alpha   90.00
_cell.angle_beta   90.00
_cell.angle_gamma   90.00
#
_symmetry.space_group_name_H-M   'P 1'
#
loop_
_entity.id
_entity.type
_entity.pdbx_description
1 polymer ?
#
loop_
_entity_poly.entity_id
_entity_poly.type
_entity_poly.pdbx_seq_one_letter_code
_entity_poly.pdbx_strand_id
1 'polypeptide(L)' 'MPAARSARVTSLQRGGAFGEAKLAANQIADPDALLALRVDGADLSLDHGYPARIIVPALPGVHNTKWVAGIEFHKR' A
#
# COMPACT_ATOMS: atom_id res chain seq x y z
N MET A 1 -2.20 -4.67 14.25
CA MET A 1 -3.47 -5.40 14.02
C MET A 1 -3.20 -6.91 14.02
N PRO A 2 -3.08 -7.58 15.18
CA PRO A 2 -2.50 -8.93 15.27
C PRO A 2 -3.38 -10.09 14.72
N ALA A 3 -4.41 -9.81 13.90
CA ALA A 3 -5.39 -10.80 13.46
C ALA A 3 -5.86 -10.66 12.00
N ALA A 4 -5.35 -9.69 11.23
CA ALA A 4 -5.72 -9.56 9.82
C ALA A 4 -5.02 -10.64 8.99
N ARG A 5 -5.79 -11.38 8.18
CA ARG A 5 -5.26 -12.41 7.25
C ARG A 5 -4.95 -11.86 5.86
N SER A 6 -5.61 -10.77 5.49
CA SER A 6 -5.36 -10.06 4.26
C SER A 6 -5.79 -8.60 4.37
N ALA A 7 -5.30 -7.79 3.45
CA ALA A 7 -5.71 -6.41 3.29
C ALA A 7 -5.95 -6.11 1.81
N ARG A 8 -7.02 -5.40 1.52
CA ARG A 8 -7.32 -4.86 0.21
C ARG A 8 -6.94 -3.38 0.20
N VAL A 9 -6.08 -3.00 -0.73
CA VAL A 9 -5.61 -1.63 -0.92
C VAL A 9 -6.19 -1.11 -2.22
N THR A 10 -6.88 0.03 -2.18
CA THR A 10 -7.44 0.69 -3.36
C THR A 10 -6.65 1.95 -3.71
N SER A 11 -6.48 2.22 -5.00
CA SER A 11 -5.81 3.41 -5.52
C SER A 11 -6.81 4.44 -6.03
N LEU A 12 -6.44 5.72 -5.98
CA LEU A 12 -7.14 6.82 -6.65
C LEU A 12 -7.01 6.77 -8.19
N GLN A 13 -6.14 5.91 -8.71
CA GLN A 13 -5.94 5.73 -10.14
C GLN A 13 -7.24 5.31 -10.83
N ARG A 14 -7.67 6.09 -11.85
CA ARG A 14 -8.97 5.92 -12.53
C ARG A 14 -8.96 4.91 -13.69
N GLY A 15 -7.81 4.35 -14.06
CA GLY A 15 -7.70 3.38 -15.16
C GLY A 15 -6.39 2.62 -15.18
N GLY A 16 -6.38 1.44 -15.81
CA GLY A 16 -5.25 0.50 -15.84
C GLY A 16 -5.38 -0.66 -14.85
N ALA A 17 -4.46 -1.62 -14.90
CA ALA A 17 -4.53 -2.88 -14.15
C ALA A 17 -4.21 -2.76 -12.65
N PHE A 18 -3.81 -1.58 -12.16
CA PHE A 18 -3.25 -1.39 -10.81
C PHE A 18 -4.13 -0.55 -9.87
N GLY A 19 -5.46 -0.55 -10.09
CA GLY A 19 -6.41 0.15 -9.23
C GLY A 19 -6.59 -0.48 -7.83
N GLU A 20 -6.14 -1.72 -7.65
CA GLU A 20 -6.22 -2.47 -6.40
C GLU A 20 -5.01 -3.40 -6.23
N ALA A 21 -4.59 -3.60 -4.98
CA ALA A 21 -3.69 -4.68 -4.60
C ALA A 21 -4.22 -5.44 -3.38
N LYS A 22 -3.89 -6.73 -3.28
CA LYS A 22 -4.14 -7.55 -2.09
C LYS A 22 -2.83 -7.87 -1.40
N LEU A 23 -2.76 -7.61 -0.10
CA LEU A 23 -1.65 -7.98 0.76
C LEU A 23 -2.03 -9.20 1.59
N ALA A 24 -1.10 -10.14 1.73
CA ALA A 24 -1.23 -11.31 2.59
C ALA A 24 -0.84 -11.01 4.04
N ALA A 25 -1.19 -11.91 4.96
CA ALA A 25 -0.94 -11.75 6.39
C ALA A 25 0.52 -11.43 6.73
N ASN A 26 1.48 -12.11 6.09
CA ASN A 26 2.91 -11.89 6.31
C ASN A 26 3.36 -10.50 5.83
N GLN A 27 2.79 -9.98 4.74
CA GLN A 27 3.11 -8.65 4.20
C GLN A 27 2.53 -7.52 5.07
N ILE A 28 1.37 -7.76 5.69
CA ILE A 28 0.74 -6.81 6.62
C ILE A 28 1.49 -6.78 7.95
N ALA A 29 2.01 -7.93 8.38
CA ALA A 29 2.71 -8.10 9.64
C ALA A 29 4.23 -7.87 9.53
N ASP A 30 4.74 -7.58 8.34
CA ASP A 30 6.14 -7.29 8.13
C ASP A 30 6.51 -6.00 8.90
N PRO A 31 7.57 -6.03 9.75
CA PRO A 31 7.93 -4.90 10.59
C PRO A 31 8.33 -3.64 9.80
N ASP A 32 8.77 -3.81 8.54
CA ASP A 32 9.19 -2.71 7.67
C ASP A 32 8.09 -2.32 6.67
N ALA A 33 6.90 -2.95 6.74
CA ALA A 33 5.75 -2.52 5.95
C ALA A 33 5.18 -1.19 6.47
N LEU A 34 4.95 -0.24 5.56
CA LEU A 34 4.48 1.09 5.92
C LEU A 34 3.57 1.72 4.86
N LEU A 35 2.67 2.59 5.35
CA LEU A 35 1.95 3.56 4.55
C LEU A 35 2.77 4.86 4.53
N ALA A 36 3.54 5.07 3.46
CA ALA A 36 4.36 6.25 3.29
C ALA A 36 3.50 7.45 2.91
N LEU A 37 3.63 8.54 3.65
CA LEU A 37 3.06 9.85 3.29
C LEU A 37 4.14 10.84 2.85
N ARG A 38 5.39 10.58 3.22
CA ARG A 38 6.55 11.45 3.05
C ARG A 38 7.78 10.62 2.69
N VAL A 39 8.75 11.26 2.05
CA VAL A 39 10.09 10.73 1.78
C VAL A 39 11.10 11.85 2.00
N ASP A 40 12.21 11.56 2.68
CA ASP A 40 13.28 12.53 2.99
C ASP A 40 12.77 13.85 3.61
N GLY A 41 11.75 13.76 4.46
CA GLY A 41 11.16 14.91 5.13
C GLY A 41 10.31 15.81 4.22
N ALA A 42 9.98 15.40 2.99
CA ALA A 42 9.04 16.08 2.10
C ALA A 42 7.81 15.20 1.85
N ASP A 43 6.67 15.83 1.54
CA ASP A 43 5.51 15.08 1.04
C ASP A 43 5.88 14.32 -0.24
N LEU A 44 5.23 13.17 -0.46
CA LEU A 44 5.42 12.45 -1.71
C LEU A 44 5.09 13.38 -2.89
N SER A 45 5.83 13.26 -3.99
CA SER A 45 5.41 13.82 -5.26
C SER A 45 4.26 12.99 -5.84
N LEU A 46 3.57 13.52 -6.86
CA LEU A 46 2.56 12.74 -7.59
C LEU A 46 3.17 11.45 -8.16
N ASP A 47 4.35 11.49 -8.77
CA ASP A 47 5.02 10.30 -9.30
C ASP A 47 5.44 9.31 -8.22
N HIS A 48 5.67 9.79 -7.00
CA HIS A 48 5.95 8.95 -5.84
C HIS A 48 4.69 8.45 -5.11
N GLY A 49 3.51 8.90 -5.50
CA GLY A 49 2.23 8.36 -5.04
C GLY A 49 1.45 9.24 -4.08
N TYR A 50 1.69 10.57 -4.05
CA TYR A 50 0.91 11.49 -3.22
C TYR A 50 -0.62 11.26 -3.33
N PRO A 51 -1.36 11.13 -2.22
CA PRO A 51 -0.97 11.50 -0.87
C PRO A 51 -0.31 10.37 -0.08
N ALA A 52 -0.38 9.13 -0.57
CA ALA A 52 0.06 7.97 0.20
C ALA A 52 0.43 6.78 -0.70
N ARG A 53 1.43 5.98 -0.27
CA ARG A 53 1.89 4.78 -0.95
C ARG A 53 2.14 3.63 0.02
N ILE A 54 1.83 2.41 -0.40
CA ILE A 54 2.27 1.19 0.29
C ILE A 54 3.73 0.89 -0.04
N ILE A 55 4.53 0.64 1.00
CA ILE A 55 5.87 0.07 0.88
C ILE A 55 5.88 -1.21 1.72
N VAL A 56 6.13 -2.35 1.08
CA VAL A 56 6.42 -3.62 1.76
C VAL A 56 7.70 -4.19 1.17
N PRO A 57 8.66 -4.64 2.00
CA PRO A 57 9.87 -5.28 1.51
C PRO A 57 9.58 -6.48 0.61
N ALA A 58 10.48 -6.73 -0.35
CA ALA A 58 10.44 -7.89 -1.24
C ALA A 58 9.14 -8.08 -2.07
N LEU A 59 8.23 -7.10 -2.10
CA LEU A 59 7.14 -7.07 -3.07
C LEU A 59 7.66 -6.65 -4.45
N PRO A 60 7.18 -7.28 -5.55
CA PRO A 60 7.41 -6.73 -6.89
C PRO A 60 6.92 -5.28 -6.93
N GLY A 61 7.72 -4.35 -7.46
CA GLY A 61 7.50 -2.90 -7.33
C GLY A 61 6.12 -2.39 -7.77
N VAL A 62 5.44 -3.14 -8.64
CA VAL A 62 4.05 -2.88 -9.09
C VAL A 62 2.99 -3.08 -7.98
N HIS A 63 3.30 -3.86 -6.94
CA HIS A 63 2.41 -4.11 -5.80
C HIS A 63 2.64 -3.13 -4.64
N ASN A 64 3.61 -2.21 -4.77
CA ASN A 64 3.76 -1.06 -3.89
C ASN A 64 2.82 0.06 -4.37
N THR A 65 1.52 -0.15 -4.17
CA THR A 65 0.42 0.68 -4.67
C THR A 65 0.64 2.16 -4.36
N LYS A 66 0.63 2.98 -5.41
CA LYS A 66 0.67 4.44 -5.33
C LYS A 66 -0.74 5.03 -5.21
N TRP A 67 -0.82 6.26 -4.71
CA TRP A 67 -2.06 7.03 -4.63
C TRP A 67 -3.14 6.30 -3.81
N VAL A 68 -2.77 5.75 -2.65
CA VAL A 68 -3.68 4.94 -1.81
C VAL A 68 -4.91 5.76 -1.41
N ALA A 69 -6.09 5.24 -1.75
CA ALA A 69 -7.40 5.80 -1.40
C ALA A 69 -7.97 5.18 -0.12
N GLY A 70 -7.68 3.89 0.11
CA GLY A 70 -8.19 3.16 1.27
C GLY A 70 -7.50 1.82 1.49
N ILE A 71 -7.57 1.34 2.73
CA ILE A 71 -7.08 0.03 3.15
C ILE A 71 -8.18 -0.65 3.96
N GLU A 72 -8.60 -1.82 3.52
CA GLU A 72 -9.58 -2.66 4.21
C GLU A 72 -8.88 -3.93 4.72
N PHE A 73 -9.04 -4.27 6.00
CA PHE A 73 -8.44 -5.45 6.61
C PHE A 73 -9.47 -6.55 6.81
N HIS A 74 -9.15 -7.77 6.37
CA HIS A 74 -10.04 -8.93 6.49
C HIS A 74 -9.47 -9.98 7.44
N LYS A 75 -10.36 -10.66 8.19
CA LYS A 75 -10.00 -11.68 9.19
C LYS A 75 -10.32 -13.12 8.78
N ARG A 76 -11.07 -13.33 7.69
CA ARG A 76 -11.54 -14.64 7.21
C ARG A 76 -11.19 -14.82 5.75
#